data_AF-A0A8T2DC78-F1
#
_entry.id   AF-A0A8T2DC78-F1
#
_cell.length_a   1.000
_cell.length_b   1.000
_cell.length_c   1.000
_cell.angle_alpha   90.00
_cell.angle_beta   90.00
_cell.angle_gamma   90.00
#
_symmetry.space_group_name_H-M   'P 1'
#
loop_
_entity.id
_entity.type
_entity.pdbx_description
1 polymer ?
#
loop_
_entity_poly.entity_id
_entity_poly.type
_entity_poly.pdbx_seq_one_letter_code
_entity_poly.pdbx_strand_id
1 'polypeptide(L)'
;MALHLRSSSSSKSTLLNILRHNLGFGSRSHVTRHIRQILPHDPPLRGSQNPISRLCNTMAEPETLSSFVQHEYANNHQVMDFPGGKVAFTPEIQFISESDKERVPCYRVLDDNGQLITNSQFVQVSEEVAVKIYSDMVTLQIMDNIFYEAQRQGRLSFYATAIGEEAINIASAAALTPQDVIFPQYREPGVLLWRGFTLQEFANQCFGNKSDYGKGRQMPVHYGSNKLNYFTVSATIATQLPNAVGAAYSLKMDKKDACAVTYFGDGGTSEGDFHAALNFAAVMEAPVLFICRNNGWAISTPTSDQFRSDGVVVKGRAYGIRSIRVDGNDALAMYSAVHTAREMAIREQRPILIEVNMMC
;
A
#
# COMPACT_ATOMS: atom_id res chain seq x y z
N MET A 1 -22.46 4.85 26.21
CA MET A 1 -22.99 3.75 27.05
C MET A 1 -21.80 2.89 27.45
N ALA A 2 -21.41 2.91 28.71
CA ALA A 2 -20.11 2.40 29.18
C ALA A 2 -20.13 0.90 29.52
N LEU A 3 -19.07 0.21 29.07
CA LEU A 3 -18.32 -0.91 29.68
C LEU A 3 -19.06 -2.15 30.22
N HIS A 4 -18.69 -3.32 29.68
CA HIS A 4 -18.10 -4.43 30.48
C HIS A 4 -17.55 -5.55 29.58
N LEU A 5 -16.22 -5.74 29.52
CA LEU A 5 -15.62 -7.03 29.14
C LEU A 5 -14.61 -7.43 30.21
N ARG A 6 -14.90 -8.57 30.84
CA ARG A 6 -14.10 -9.22 31.87
C ARG A 6 -12.89 -9.91 31.23
N SER A 7 -11.74 -9.78 31.88
CA SER A 7 -10.53 -10.55 31.62
C SER A 7 -10.74 -12.05 31.84
N SER A 8 -10.26 -12.89 30.93
CA SER A 8 -9.95 -14.30 31.26
C SER A 8 -8.53 -14.64 30.84
N SER A 9 -7.79 -15.23 31.76
CA SER A 9 -6.35 -15.52 31.74
C SER A 9 -5.96 -16.77 30.94
N SER A 10 -6.80 -17.20 29.99
CA SER A 10 -6.64 -18.48 29.27
C SER A 10 -5.87 -18.38 27.94
N SER A 11 -5.68 -17.16 27.39
CA SER A 11 -5.09 -16.98 26.05
C SER A 11 -3.56 -17.11 26.00
N LYS A 12 -2.85 -17.05 27.14
CA LYS A 12 -1.38 -17.04 27.16
C LYS A 12 -0.71 -18.42 27.06
N SER A 13 -1.44 -19.53 27.21
CA SER A 13 -0.84 -20.88 27.20
C SER A 13 -0.97 -21.62 25.85
N THR A 14 -1.82 -21.15 24.94
CA THR A 14 -2.12 -21.87 23.69
C THR A 14 -1.07 -21.62 22.60
N LEU A 15 -0.48 -20.42 22.53
CA LEU A 15 0.56 -20.11 21.52
C LEU A 15 1.92 -20.77 21.83
N LEU A 16 2.25 -20.95 23.10
CA LEU A 16 3.54 -21.53 23.54
C LEU A 16 3.62 -23.05 23.36
N ASN A 17 2.48 -23.75 23.29
CA ASN A 17 2.44 -25.21 23.14
C ASN A 17 2.60 -25.68 21.69
N ILE A 18 2.36 -24.82 20.70
CA ILE A 18 2.48 -25.16 19.27
C ILE A 18 3.96 -25.13 18.81
N LEU A 19 4.83 -24.40 19.52
CA LEU A 19 6.24 -24.21 19.16
C LEU A 19 7.19 -25.32 19.64
N ARG A 20 6.71 -26.37 20.31
CA ARG A 20 7.55 -27.44 20.86
C ARG A 20 7.69 -28.71 20.01
N HIS A 21 6.97 -28.84 18.90
CA HIS A 21 6.85 -30.14 18.23
C HIS A 21 7.57 -30.35 16.88
N ASN A 22 8.34 -29.39 16.36
CA ASN A 22 8.99 -29.53 15.03
C ASN A 22 10.49 -29.18 15.02
N LEU A 23 11.30 -29.84 15.85
CA LEU A 23 12.76 -29.83 15.70
C LEU A 23 13.32 -31.26 15.75
N GLY A 24 13.31 -31.91 14.58
CA GLY A 24 14.05 -33.14 14.32
C GLY A 24 15.35 -32.81 13.57
N PHE A 25 16.48 -33.00 14.24
CA PHE A 25 17.83 -32.89 13.65
C PHE A 25 18.14 -34.06 12.71
N GLY A 26 18.83 -33.79 11.59
CA GLY A 26 19.32 -34.81 10.66
C GLY A 26 20.50 -34.37 9.78
N SER A 27 21.72 -34.63 10.28
CA SER A 27 23.02 -34.97 9.65
C SER A 27 23.54 -34.36 8.31
N ARG A 28 24.84 -34.04 8.37
CA ARG A 28 25.82 -33.63 7.35
C ARG A 28 26.10 -34.62 6.19
N SER A 29 26.52 -34.08 5.04
CA SER A 29 27.58 -34.50 4.07
C SER A 29 27.19 -33.94 2.68
N HIS A 30 28.02 -33.56 1.70
CA HIS A 30 29.42 -33.78 1.35
C HIS A 30 29.95 -32.60 0.50
N VAL A 31 31.27 -32.46 0.51
CA VAL A 31 32.11 -31.57 -0.32
C VAL A 31 32.25 -32.14 -1.74
N THR A 32 32.14 -31.31 -2.79
CA THR A 32 33.01 -31.45 -3.98
C THR A 32 33.19 -30.13 -4.72
N ARG A 33 34.44 -29.71 -4.90
CA ARG A 33 34.92 -28.61 -5.75
C ARG A 33 34.88 -29.03 -7.22
N HIS A 34 34.52 -28.14 -8.13
CA HIS A 34 35.09 -28.11 -9.48
C HIS A 34 35.36 -26.67 -9.95
N ILE A 35 36.61 -26.45 -10.33
CA ILE A 35 37.19 -25.25 -10.94
C ILE A 35 37.34 -25.53 -12.44
N ARG A 36 36.95 -24.56 -13.27
CA ARG A 36 37.43 -24.26 -14.64
C ARG A 36 36.71 -22.96 -15.04
N GLN A 37 37.23 -21.97 -15.75
CA GLN A 37 38.56 -21.53 -16.20
C GLN A 37 38.23 -20.21 -16.91
N ILE A 38 39.01 -19.14 -16.67
CA ILE A 38 38.83 -17.80 -17.26
C ILE A 38 39.74 -17.68 -18.50
N LEU A 39 39.33 -16.88 -19.51
CA LEU A 39 40.09 -15.91 -20.34
C LEU A 39 39.58 -15.86 -21.81
N PRO A 40 39.79 -14.78 -22.60
CA PRO A 40 39.90 -13.35 -22.28
C PRO A 40 39.06 -12.42 -23.21
N HIS A 41 39.10 -11.12 -22.87
CA HIS A 41 38.53 -9.94 -23.57
C HIS A 41 39.25 -9.56 -24.89
N ASP A 42 38.55 -8.85 -25.78
CA ASP A 42 39.09 -7.71 -26.57
C ASP A 42 37.98 -6.66 -26.92
N PRO A 43 38.30 -5.35 -27.11
CA PRO A 43 37.34 -4.24 -27.17
C PRO A 43 37.32 -3.50 -28.56
N PRO A 44 36.84 -2.24 -28.73
CA PRO A 44 35.61 -1.93 -29.48
C PRO A 44 35.83 -1.13 -30.78
N LEU A 45 34.82 -1.09 -31.67
CA LEU A 45 34.77 -0.18 -32.82
C LEU A 45 33.59 0.80 -32.73
N ARG A 46 33.90 2.08 -32.90
CA ARG A 46 32.99 3.23 -33.04
C ARG A 46 32.34 3.26 -34.43
N GLY A 47 31.10 3.76 -34.51
CA GLY A 47 30.62 4.42 -35.73
C GLY A 47 29.11 4.59 -35.85
N SER A 48 28.68 5.86 -35.92
CA SER A 48 27.46 6.37 -36.57
C SER A 48 26.12 6.34 -35.80
N GLN A 49 25.77 7.53 -35.31
CA GLN A 49 24.41 7.94 -34.91
C GLN A 49 23.53 8.14 -36.15
N ASN A 50 22.29 7.66 -36.09
CA ASN A 50 21.15 8.25 -36.81
C ASN A 50 19.91 8.13 -35.89
N PRO A 51 19.18 9.23 -35.60
CA PRO A 51 18.07 9.20 -34.65
C PRO A 51 16.76 9.06 -35.42
N ILE A 52 16.24 7.84 -35.60
CA ILE A 52 14.83 7.45 -35.83
C ILE A 52 14.85 5.92 -35.92
N SER A 53 14.84 5.24 -34.77
CA SER A 53 14.50 3.81 -34.64
C SER A 53 14.48 3.42 -33.16
N ARG A 54 13.48 3.89 -32.42
CA ARG A 54 13.14 3.35 -31.09
C ARG A 54 11.63 3.25 -30.95
N LEU A 55 11.09 2.26 -31.63
CA LEU A 55 9.80 1.62 -31.37
C LEU A 55 9.96 0.21 -31.95
N CYS A 56 9.53 -0.81 -31.20
CA CYS A 56 9.79 -2.25 -31.38
C CYS A 56 11.01 -2.78 -30.62
N ASN A 57 10.81 -3.18 -29.37
CA ASN A 57 11.08 -4.54 -28.90
C ASN A 57 10.75 -4.67 -27.41
N THR A 58 9.56 -5.16 -27.12
CA THR A 58 9.23 -5.97 -25.93
C THR A 58 7.96 -6.76 -26.27
N MET A 59 8.13 -7.85 -27.03
CA MET A 59 7.15 -8.94 -26.99
C MET A 59 7.42 -9.71 -25.71
N ALA A 60 6.63 -9.44 -24.67
CA ALA A 60 6.55 -10.31 -23.51
C ALA A 60 5.70 -11.52 -23.90
N GLU A 61 6.22 -12.72 -23.69
CA GLU A 61 5.47 -13.97 -23.85
C GLU A 61 4.28 -14.00 -22.87
N PRO A 62 3.10 -14.48 -23.29
CA PRO A 62 1.94 -14.55 -22.40
C PRO A 62 2.00 -15.86 -21.58
N GLU A 63 2.67 -15.83 -20.43
CA GLU A 63 2.51 -16.88 -19.42
C GLU A 63 1.33 -16.55 -18.48
N THR A 64 0.20 -17.19 -18.80
CA THR A 64 -0.89 -17.67 -17.93
C THR A 64 -1.11 -16.97 -16.58
N LEU A 65 -1.98 -15.96 -16.58
CA LEU A 65 -2.90 -15.70 -15.46
C LEU A 65 -4.18 -15.01 -15.97
N SER A 66 -5.01 -15.75 -16.72
CA SER A 66 -6.33 -15.29 -17.17
C SER A 66 -7.38 -16.36 -16.93
N SER A 67 -7.61 -16.73 -15.67
CA SER A 67 -8.87 -17.34 -15.27
C SER A 67 -9.62 -16.28 -14.50
N PHE A 68 -10.46 -15.49 -15.16
CA PHE A 68 -11.73 -14.92 -14.68
C PHE A 68 -12.21 -13.94 -15.78
N VAL A 69 -13.28 -14.37 -16.48
CA VAL A 69 -13.93 -13.77 -17.65
C VAL A 69 -13.18 -13.95 -19.00
N GLN A 70 -13.00 -15.20 -19.41
CA GLN A 70 -13.01 -15.55 -20.83
C GLN A 70 -14.44 -15.97 -21.19
N HIS A 71 -15.26 -15.02 -21.64
CA HIS A 71 -16.35 -15.39 -22.53
C HIS A 71 -15.71 -15.75 -23.88
N GLU A 72 -15.89 -16.99 -24.30
CA GLU A 72 -15.49 -17.50 -25.62
C GLU A 72 -16.17 -16.70 -26.73
N TYR A 73 -15.55 -15.59 -27.14
CA TYR A 73 -15.79 -14.94 -28.43
C TYR A 73 -14.70 -15.36 -29.40
N ALA A 74 -14.53 -16.67 -29.57
CA ALA A 74 -13.69 -17.25 -30.60
C ALA A 74 -14.56 -17.60 -31.80
N ASN A 75 -14.83 -16.63 -32.68
CA ASN A 75 -15.25 -16.87 -34.06
C ASN A 75 -15.13 -15.58 -34.89
N ASN A 76 -14.20 -15.55 -35.86
CA ASN A 76 -14.14 -14.62 -37.01
C ASN A 76 -14.49 -13.12 -36.75
N HIS A 77 -13.86 -12.48 -35.78
CA HIS A 77 -14.12 -11.05 -35.54
C HIS A 77 -13.50 -10.19 -36.64
N GLN A 78 -14.35 -9.53 -37.42
CA GLN A 78 -13.96 -8.39 -38.22
C GLN A 78 -13.61 -7.26 -37.23
N VAL A 79 -12.41 -6.70 -37.35
CA VAL A 79 -11.83 -5.76 -36.40
C VAL A 79 -11.73 -4.39 -37.05
N MET A 80 -12.09 -3.33 -36.32
CA MET A 80 -11.82 -1.96 -36.73
C MET A 80 -10.49 -1.48 -36.12
N ASP A 81 -9.72 -0.74 -36.90
CA ASP A 81 -8.45 -0.17 -36.47
C ASP A 81 -8.66 1.32 -36.16
N PHE A 82 -8.67 1.66 -34.88
CA PHE A 82 -8.77 3.04 -34.40
C PHE A 82 -7.41 3.51 -33.87
N PRO A 83 -7.17 4.84 -33.75
CA PRO A 83 -5.92 5.35 -33.18
C PRO A 83 -5.58 4.83 -31.78
N GLY A 84 -6.58 4.40 -30.99
CA GLY A 84 -6.43 3.80 -29.66
C GLY A 84 -6.23 2.28 -29.64
N GLY A 85 -6.19 1.63 -30.80
CA GLY A 85 -6.00 0.19 -30.95
C GLY A 85 -7.12 -0.50 -31.74
N LYS A 86 -6.91 -1.80 -31.91
CA LYS A 86 -7.83 -2.70 -32.61
C LYS A 86 -9.03 -3.05 -31.73
N VAL A 87 -10.24 -2.80 -32.25
CA VAL A 87 -11.49 -3.02 -31.53
C VAL A 87 -12.39 -3.95 -32.35
N ALA A 88 -12.85 -5.04 -31.74
CA ALA A 88 -13.88 -5.89 -32.33
C ALA A 88 -15.22 -5.16 -32.36
N PHE A 89 -15.99 -5.30 -33.44
CA PHE A 89 -17.32 -4.70 -33.51
C PHE A 89 -18.43 -5.74 -33.31
N THR A 90 -19.58 -5.28 -32.79
CA THR A 90 -20.81 -6.05 -32.65
C THR A 90 -21.96 -5.28 -33.30
N PRO A 91 -22.88 -5.95 -34.02
CA PRO A 91 -24.08 -5.29 -34.55
C PRO A 91 -25.16 -5.06 -33.48
N GLU A 92 -24.99 -5.61 -32.26
CA GLU A 92 -25.97 -5.50 -31.18
C GLU A 92 -25.65 -4.33 -30.24
N ILE A 93 -26.69 -3.56 -29.88
CA ILE A 93 -26.56 -2.52 -28.84
C ILE A 93 -26.51 -3.21 -27.48
N GLN A 94 -25.36 -3.15 -26.83
CA GLN A 94 -25.13 -3.69 -25.50
C GLN A 94 -24.38 -2.68 -24.63
N PHE A 95 -24.92 -2.36 -23.45
CA PHE A 95 -24.26 -1.52 -22.47
C PHE A 95 -23.44 -2.38 -21.51
N ILE A 96 -22.27 -1.89 -21.08
CA ILE A 96 -21.51 -2.48 -19.98
C ILE A 96 -22.24 -2.17 -18.68
N SER A 97 -22.43 -3.16 -17.82
CA SER A 97 -23.05 -2.97 -16.50
C SER A 97 -22.18 -2.12 -15.59
N GLU A 98 -22.83 -1.41 -14.67
CA GLU A 98 -22.24 -0.58 -13.63
C GLU A 98 -21.29 -1.34 -12.70
N SER A 99 -21.49 -2.65 -12.52
CA SER A 99 -20.63 -3.52 -11.73
C SER A 99 -20.74 -4.98 -12.15
N ASP A 100 -19.71 -5.75 -11.82
CA ASP A 100 -19.78 -7.22 -11.89
C ASP A 100 -20.82 -7.76 -10.88
N LYS A 101 -21.36 -8.96 -11.15
CA LYS A 101 -22.34 -9.62 -10.24
C LYS A 101 -21.73 -9.94 -8.87
N GLU A 102 -20.44 -10.24 -8.86
CA GLU A 102 -19.67 -10.55 -7.65
C GLU A 102 -18.68 -9.41 -7.37
N ARG A 103 -18.52 -9.08 -6.09
CA ARG A 103 -17.55 -8.08 -5.66
C ARG A 103 -16.13 -8.63 -5.71
N VAL A 104 -15.16 -7.75 -5.92
CA VAL A 104 -13.74 -8.09 -5.82
C VAL A 104 -13.45 -8.65 -4.41
N PRO A 105 -12.84 -9.85 -4.31
CA PRO A 105 -12.60 -10.50 -3.03
C PRO A 105 -11.58 -9.72 -2.20
N CYS A 106 -11.71 -9.85 -0.88
CA CYS A 106 -10.80 -9.26 0.09
C CYS A 106 -9.68 -10.25 0.43
N TYR A 107 -8.43 -9.86 0.20
CA TYR A 107 -7.26 -10.66 0.58
C TYR A 107 -7.06 -10.63 2.09
N ARG A 108 -6.92 -11.82 2.67
CA ARG A 108 -6.86 -12.06 4.12
C ARG A 108 -5.98 -13.30 4.38
N VAL A 109 -5.23 -13.26 5.48
CA VAL A 109 -4.25 -14.28 5.91
C VAL A 109 -4.65 -14.92 7.24
N LEU A 110 -5.12 -14.11 8.19
CA LEU A 110 -5.51 -14.51 9.54
C LEU A 110 -7.03 -14.46 9.70
N ASP A 111 -7.62 -15.49 10.30
CA ASP A 111 -9.02 -15.48 10.72
C ASP A 111 -9.25 -14.60 11.97
N ASP A 112 -10.50 -14.52 12.44
CA ASP A 112 -10.88 -13.66 13.59
C ASP A 112 -10.25 -14.14 14.91
N ASN A 113 -9.71 -15.36 14.96
CA ASN A 113 -9.00 -15.94 16.10
C ASN A 113 -7.47 -15.81 15.96
N GLY A 114 -6.99 -15.12 14.92
CA GLY A 114 -5.57 -14.97 14.63
C GLY A 114 -4.91 -16.26 14.13
N GLN A 115 -5.67 -17.21 13.60
CA GLN A 115 -5.16 -18.43 12.98
C GLN A 115 -4.99 -18.24 11.48
N LEU A 116 -3.98 -18.90 10.89
CA LEU A 116 -3.78 -18.85 9.44
C LEU A 116 -4.96 -19.50 8.71
N ILE A 117 -5.51 -18.79 7.73
CA ILE A 117 -6.50 -19.32 6.80
C ILE A 117 -5.81 -20.36 5.91
N THR A 118 -6.47 -21.49 5.69
CA THR A 118 -5.94 -22.59 4.87
C THR A 118 -5.62 -22.10 3.45
N ASN A 119 -4.45 -22.47 2.92
CA ASN A 119 -3.95 -22.06 1.60
C ASN A 119 -3.72 -20.55 1.43
N SER A 120 -3.69 -19.76 2.51
CA SER A 120 -3.25 -18.36 2.41
C SER A 120 -1.79 -18.30 1.96
N GLN A 121 -1.53 -17.57 0.86
CA GLN A 121 -0.18 -17.24 0.43
C GLN A 121 0.18 -15.87 1.01
N PHE A 122 1.24 -15.80 1.80
CA PHE A 122 1.64 -14.56 2.46
C PHE A 122 3.17 -14.48 2.57
N VAL A 123 3.67 -13.28 2.82
CA VAL A 123 5.10 -13.05 3.05
C VAL A 123 5.40 -13.35 4.52
N GLN A 124 6.22 -14.35 4.76
CA GLN A 124 6.61 -14.75 6.11
C GLN A 124 7.39 -13.61 6.79
N VAL A 125 6.91 -13.16 7.95
CA VAL A 125 7.61 -12.22 8.82
C VAL A 125 8.40 -12.96 9.89
N SER A 126 9.54 -12.40 10.33
CA SER A 126 10.25 -12.92 11.49
C SER A 126 9.46 -12.64 12.77
N GLU A 127 9.71 -13.44 13.82
CA GLU A 127 9.11 -13.23 15.14
C GLU A 127 9.42 -11.82 15.67
N GLU A 128 10.66 -11.35 15.51
CA GLU A 128 11.11 -10.02 15.93
C GLU A 128 10.29 -8.91 15.26
N VAL A 129 10.05 -9.02 13.95
CA VAL A 129 9.26 -8.06 13.18
C VAL A 129 7.79 -8.13 13.61
N ALA A 130 7.23 -9.33 13.79
CA ALA A 130 5.85 -9.52 14.23
C ALA A 130 5.61 -8.91 15.62
N VAL A 131 6.51 -9.15 16.58
CA VAL A 131 6.46 -8.59 17.93
C VAL A 131 6.58 -7.06 17.89
N LYS A 132 7.44 -6.51 17.03
CA LYS A 132 7.55 -5.05 16.86
C LYS A 132 6.28 -4.46 16.26
N ILE A 133 5.69 -5.09 15.24
CA ILE A 133 4.41 -4.65 14.65
C ILE A 133 3.34 -4.58 15.74
N TYR A 134 3.18 -5.65 16.51
CA TYR A 134 2.22 -5.69 17.62
C TYR A 134 2.49 -4.59 18.66
N SER A 135 3.74 -4.45 19.09
CA SER A 135 4.13 -3.48 20.12
C SER A 135 3.92 -2.03 19.67
N ASP A 136 4.19 -1.71 18.41
CA ASP A 136 3.98 -0.38 17.85
C ASP A 136 2.49 -0.08 17.64
N MET A 137 1.65 -1.07 17.29
CA MET A 137 0.19 -0.88 17.25
C MET A 137 -0.37 -0.53 18.63
N VAL A 138 0.06 -1.25 19.67
CA VAL A 138 -0.33 -0.95 21.06
C VAL A 138 0.19 0.43 21.49
N THR A 139 1.42 0.79 21.11
CA THR A 139 2.00 2.09 21.42
C THR A 139 1.23 3.23 20.77
N LEU A 140 0.83 3.07 19.50
CA LEU A 140 0.00 4.03 18.78
C LEU A 140 -1.35 4.23 19.49
N GLN A 141 -2.03 3.14 19.86
CA GLN A 141 -3.30 3.21 20.56
C GLN A 141 -3.17 3.92 21.94
N ILE A 142 -2.10 3.67 22.69
CA ILE A 142 -1.85 4.35 23.97
C ILE A 142 -1.58 5.84 23.74
N MET A 143 -0.75 6.19 22.76
CA MET A 143 -0.47 7.58 22.38
C MET A 143 -1.76 8.32 22.03
N ASP A 144 -2.63 7.70 21.23
CA ASP A 144 -3.91 8.26 20.83
C ASP A 144 -4.81 8.53 22.03
N ASN A 145 -4.96 7.58 22.95
CA ASN A 145 -5.75 7.78 24.15
C ASN A 145 -5.25 8.97 24.98
N ILE A 146 -3.93 9.09 25.16
CA ILE A 146 -3.33 10.18 25.95
C ILE A 146 -3.57 11.54 25.28
N PHE A 147 -3.30 11.67 23.98
CA PHE A 147 -3.43 12.95 23.29
C PHE A 147 -4.89 13.33 23.02
N TYR A 148 -5.77 12.35 22.79
CA TYR A 148 -7.20 12.59 22.72
C TYR A 148 -7.73 13.18 24.03
N GLU A 149 -7.36 12.61 25.18
CA GLU A 149 -7.74 13.16 26.49
C GLU A 149 -7.12 14.55 26.75
N ALA A 150 -5.87 14.78 26.32
CA ALA A 150 -5.25 16.10 26.39
C ALA A 150 -6.03 17.14 25.57
N GLN A 151 -6.54 16.75 24.40
CA GLN A 151 -7.40 17.59 23.57
C GLN A 151 -8.74 17.86 24.26
N ARG A 152 -9.38 16.86 24.89
CA ARG A 152 -10.62 17.05 25.67
C ARG A 152 -10.45 17.99 26.86
N GLN A 153 -9.26 18.06 27.43
CA GLN A 153 -8.89 19.01 28.49
C GLN A 153 -8.49 20.40 27.96
N GLY A 154 -8.51 20.64 26.65
CA GLY A 154 -8.10 21.91 26.04
C GLY A 154 -6.59 22.16 26.05
N ARG A 155 -5.77 21.13 26.34
CA ARG A 155 -4.31 21.23 26.27
C ARG A 155 -3.81 21.21 24.82
N LEU A 156 -4.55 20.54 23.94
CA LEU A 156 -4.35 20.54 22.50
C LEU A 156 -5.57 21.16 21.81
N SER A 157 -5.35 21.93 20.76
CA SER A 157 -6.44 22.55 20.00
C SER A 157 -7.22 21.55 19.15
N PHE A 158 -6.55 20.50 18.66
CA PHE A 158 -7.11 19.46 17.79
C PHE A 158 -6.38 18.15 18.03
N TYR A 159 -7.07 17.03 17.78
CA TYR A 159 -6.46 15.71 17.72
C TYR A 159 -7.39 14.76 16.93
N ALA A 160 -6.80 13.93 16.07
CA ALA A 160 -7.49 12.90 15.31
C ALA A 160 -6.79 11.57 15.59
N THR A 161 -7.55 10.58 16.04
CA THR A 161 -7.03 9.25 16.37
C THR A 161 -6.87 8.38 15.13
N ALA A 162 -6.07 7.33 15.23
CA ALA A 162 -5.92 6.25 14.24
C ALA A 162 -6.49 4.92 14.78
N ILE A 163 -7.45 4.98 15.72
CA ILE A 163 -8.14 3.80 16.26
C ILE A 163 -8.83 3.03 15.13
N GLY A 164 -8.58 1.72 15.07
CA GLY A 164 -9.06 0.84 14.00
C GLY A 164 -8.20 0.88 12.73
N GLU A 165 -7.16 1.74 12.69
CA GLU A 165 -6.24 1.88 11.57
C GLU A 165 -4.78 1.56 11.98
N GLU A 166 -4.57 0.93 13.13
CA GLU A 166 -3.22 0.63 13.64
C GLU A 166 -2.47 -0.36 12.73
N ALA A 167 -3.14 -1.41 12.26
CA ALA A 167 -2.54 -2.44 11.41
C ALA A 167 -2.13 -1.88 10.05
N ILE A 168 -2.99 -1.12 9.38
CA ILE A 168 -2.61 -0.47 8.11
C ILE A 168 -1.44 0.49 8.31
N ASN A 169 -1.39 1.24 9.41
CA ASN A 169 -0.28 2.14 9.71
C ASN A 169 1.05 1.39 9.87
N ILE A 170 1.10 0.45 10.81
CA ILE A 170 2.34 -0.19 11.24
C ILE A 170 2.80 -1.25 10.23
N ALA A 171 1.89 -2.13 9.78
CA ALA A 171 2.26 -3.23 8.91
C ALA A 171 2.62 -2.77 7.48
N SER A 172 1.95 -1.73 6.96
CA SER A 172 2.36 -1.14 5.68
C SER A 172 3.75 -0.52 5.79
N ALA A 173 4.05 0.22 6.86
CA ALA A 173 5.37 0.82 7.07
C ALA A 173 6.47 -0.24 7.25
N ALA A 174 6.15 -1.37 7.88
CA ALA A 174 7.05 -2.51 8.05
C ALA A 174 7.46 -3.18 6.73
N ALA A 175 6.59 -3.12 5.72
CA ALA A 175 6.85 -3.66 4.39
C ALA A 175 7.68 -2.72 3.48
N LEU A 176 7.97 -1.51 3.94
CA LEU A 176 8.72 -0.49 3.20
C LEU A 176 10.15 -0.33 3.72
N THR A 177 10.98 0.30 2.90
CA THR A 177 12.36 0.67 3.23
C THR A 177 12.44 2.14 3.65
N PRO A 178 13.50 2.55 4.38
CA PRO A 178 13.74 3.96 4.69
C PRO A 178 13.86 4.86 3.46
N GLN A 179 14.20 4.31 2.29
CA GLN A 179 14.36 5.06 1.03
C GLN A 179 13.03 5.37 0.35
N ASP A 180 11.96 4.64 0.67
CA ASP A 180 10.64 4.92 0.12
C ASP A 180 10.08 6.20 0.73
N VAL A 181 9.46 7.02 -0.13
CA VAL A 181 8.98 8.37 0.21
C VAL A 181 7.50 8.31 0.55
N ILE A 182 7.12 8.81 1.72
CA ILE A 182 5.75 8.74 2.23
C ILE A 182 5.02 10.07 2.07
N PHE A 183 3.83 9.99 1.48
CA PHE A 183 2.87 11.08 1.33
C PHE A 183 1.60 10.75 2.14
N PRO A 184 1.51 11.21 3.39
CA PRO A 184 0.38 10.91 4.27
C PRO A 184 -0.83 11.81 4.00
N GLN A 185 -1.97 11.45 4.59
CA GLN A 185 -3.13 12.31 4.66
C GLN A 185 -3.26 12.98 6.03
N TYR A 186 -3.46 12.23 7.11
CA TYR A 186 -3.46 12.71 8.51
C TYR A 186 -3.70 11.58 9.53
N ARG A 187 -4.12 10.37 9.13
CA ARG A 187 -4.27 9.21 10.03
C ARG A 187 -3.12 8.22 9.92
N GLU A 188 -1.95 8.70 9.51
CA GLU A 188 -0.75 7.89 9.32
C GLU A 188 0.36 8.07 10.41
N PRO A 189 0.06 8.41 11.70
CA PRO A 189 1.12 8.60 12.69
C PRO A 189 1.89 7.31 12.98
N GLY A 190 1.28 6.13 12.81
CA GLY A 190 1.98 4.87 13.02
C GLY A 190 3.07 4.60 11.98
N VAL A 191 2.94 5.13 10.76
CA VAL A 191 4.02 5.05 9.76
C VAL A 191 5.27 5.78 10.26
N LEU A 192 5.09 6.96 10.86
CA LEU A 192 6.18 7.71 11.50
C LEU A 192 6.73 6.98 12.74
N LEU A 193 5.86 6.43 13.59
CA LEU A 193 6.26 5.67 14.77
C LEU A 193 7.14 4.48 14.38
N TRP A 194 6.73 3.70 13.39
CA TRP A 194 7.51 2.57 12.88
C TRP A 194 8.89 3.00 12.39
N ARG A 195 8.97 4.14 11.68
CA ARG A 195 10.21 4.73 11.15
C ARG A 195 11.09 5.40 12.22
N GLY A 196 10.67 5.41 13.48
CA GLY A 196 11.46 5.91 14.61
C GLY A 196 11.21 7.36 14.97
N PHE A 197 10.07 7.94 14.58
CA PHE A 197 9.61 9.21 15.13
C PHE A 197 9.21 8.99 16.60
N THR A 198 9.82 9.76 17.48
CA THR A 198 9.67 9.59 18.93
C THR A 198 8.35 10.17 19.42
N LEU A 199 7.82 9.61 20.52
CA LEU A 199 6.65 10.16 21.21
C LEU A 199 6.83 11.63 21.60
N GLN A 200 8.07 12.03 21.91
CA GLN A 200 8.40 13.42 22.20
C GLN A 200 8.28 14.31 20.96
N GLU A 201 8.70 13.85 19.79
CA GLU A 201 8.51 14.60 18.54
C GLU A 201 7.02 14.75 18.17
N PHE A 202 6.21 13.69 18.36
CA PHE A 202 4.75 13.79 18.23
C PHE A 202 4.17 14.85 19.17
N ALA A 203 4.55 14.82 20.46
CA ALA A 203 4.13 15.82 21.43
C ALA A 203 4.57 17.23 21.01
N ASN A 204 5.81 17.39 20.56
CA ASN A 204 6.33 18.70 20.17
C ASN A 204 5.49 19.36 19.07
N GLN A 205 5.13 18.58 18.04
CA GLN A 205 4.26 19.06 16.96
C GLN A 205 2.85 19.38 17.46
N CYS A 206 2.23 18.50 18.25
CA CYS A 206 0.88 18.72 18.77
C CYS A 206 0.79 19.97 19.66
N PHE A 207 1.81 20.24 20.47
CA PHE A 207 1.87 21.43 21.32
C PHE A 207 2.37 22.69 20.59
N GLY A 208 2.85 22.56 19.34
CA GLY A 208 3.44 23.66 18.59
C GLY A 208 4.61 24.33 19.32
N ASN A 209 5.38 23.55 20.08
CA ASN A 209 6.41 24.11 20.97
C ASN A 209 7.72 24.40 20.21
N LYS A 210 8.70 24.99 20.90
CA LYS A 210 10.00 25.38 20.31
C LYS A 210 10.81 24.22 19.66
N SER A 211 10.50 22.98 20.05
CA SER A 211 11.16 21.77 19.56
C SER A 211 10.41 21.13 18.38
N ASP A 212 9.29 21.71 17.95
CA ASP A 212 8.61 21.30 16.72
C ASP A 212 9.42 21.71 15.48
N TYR A 213 9.76 20.74 14.64
CA TYR A 213 10.40 20.98 13.35
C TYR A 213 9.52 21.82 12.41
N GLY A 214 8.19 21.72 12.55
CA GLY A 214 7.18 22.53 11.85
C GLY A 214 7.05 23.96 12.40
N LYS A 215 7.77 24.30 13.48
CA LYS A 215 7.80 25.62 14.13
C LYS A 215 6.42 26.10 14.61
N GLY A 216 5.53 25.18 14.97
CA GLY A 216 4.19 25.49 15.47
C GLY A 216 3.26 26.14 14.43
N ARG A 217 3.56 25.97 13.14
CA ARG A 217 2.82 26.66 12.05
C ARG A 217 1.58 25.92 11.59
N GLN A 218 1.56 24.60 11.75
CA GLN A 218 0.44 23.75 11.35
C GLN A 218 -0.40 23.38 12.57
N MET A 219 -1.65 22.99 12.33
CA MET A 219 -2.49 22.39 13.37
C MET A 219 -1.89 21.07 13.91
N PRO A 220 -2.25 20.64 15.13
CA PRO A 220 -1.85 19.33 15.63
C PRO A 220 -2.17 18.19 14.65
N VAL A 221 -1.40 17.11 14.69
CA VAL A 221 -1.51 15.93 13.79
C VAL A 221 -0.96 16.17 12.38
N HIS A 222 -0.49 17.38 12.08
CA HIS A 222 0.19 17.68 10.82
C HIS A 222 1.69 17.38 10.89
N TYR A 223 2.03 16.11 11.15
CA TYR A 223 3.40 15.66 11.30
C TYR A 223 4.18 15.69 9.98
N GLY A 224 5.50 15.80 10.06
CA GLY A 224 6.41 15.80 8.92
C GLY A 224 7.85 15.50 9.36
N SER A 225 8.62 14.79 8.54
CA SER A 225 10.02 14.51 8.84
C SER A 225 10.84 14.24 7.58
N ASN A 226 11.72 15.18 7.24
CA ASN A 226 12.70 15.00 6.16
C ASN A 226 13.63 13.81 6.44
N LYS A 227 14.02 13.61 7.70
CA LYS A 227 14.91 12.50 8.11
C LYS A 227 14.29 11.13 7.81
N LEU A 228 12.97 11.03 7.91
CA LEU A 228 12.24 9.77 7.77
C LEU A 228 11.55 9.63 6.40
N ASN A 229 11.92 10.48 5.43
CA ASN A 229 11.30 10.55 4.10
C ASN A 229 9.76 10.60 4.17
N TYR A 230 9.25 11.41 5.08
CA TYR A 230 7.83 11.56 5.35
C TYR A 230 7.42 13.01 5.13
N PHE A 231 6.65 13.26 4.06
CA PHE A 231 6.19 14.59 3.72
C PHE A 231 5.25 15.14 4.79
N THR A 232 5.36 16.44 5.04
CA THR A 232 4.50 17.12 6.01
C THR A 232 3.05 17.06 5.56
N VAL A 233 2.19 16.60 6.46
CA VAL A 233 0.73 16.57 6.28
C VAL A 233 0.19 17.98 6.01
N SER A 234 -0.75 18.07 5.07
CA SER A 234 -1.60 19.24 4.82
C SER A 234 -3.08 18.89 5.01
N ALA A 235 -3.90 19.86 5.43
CA ALA A 235 -5.33 19.63 5.66
C ALA A 235 -6.10 19.30 4.37
N THR A 236 -5.64 19.82 3.22
CA THR A 236 -6.35 19.69 1.96
C THR A 236 -6.30 18.24 1.47
N ILE A 237 -7.48 17.64 1.32
CA ILE A 237 -7.66 16.26 0.92
C ILE A 237 -7.12 16.02 -0.49
N ALA A 238 -6.53 14.85 -0.73
CA ALA A 238 -6.03 14.34 -2.01
C ALA A 238 -4.89 15.12 -2.69
N THR A 239 -4.56 16.34 -2.27
CA THR A 239 -3.48 17.14 -2.88
C THR A 239 -2.09 16.49 -2.82
N GLN A 240 -1.87 15.58 -1.87
CA GLN A 240 -0.63 14.80 -1.77
C GLN A 240 -0.50 13.74 -2.87
N LEU A 241 -1.61 13.29 -3.47
CA LEU A 241 -1.62 12.21 -4.46
C LEU A 241 -0.80 12.56 -5.72
N PRO A 242 -1.06 13.67 -6.45
CA PRO A 242 -0.26 14.02 -7.61
C PRO A 242 1.20 14.34 -7.24
N ASN A 243 1.44 14.89 -6.05
CA ASN A 243 2.80 15.13 -5.55
C ASN A 243 3.58 13.82 -5.35
N ALA A 244 2.93 12.78 -4.82
CA ALA A 244 3.51 11.45 -4.69
C ALA A 244 3.88 10.85 -6.06
N VAL A 245 3.03 11.05 -7.07
CA VAL A 245 3.32 10.61 -8.45
C VAL A 245 4.54 11.34 -9.01
N GLY A 246 4.64 12.65 -8.81
CA GLY A 246 5.82 13.43 -9.21
C GLY A 246 7.10 12.93 -8.54
N ALA A 247 7.05 12.65 -7.23
CA ALA A 247 8.18 12.09 -6.49
C ALA A 247 8.56 10.68 -6.99
N ALA A 248 7.58 9.80 -7.20
CA ALA A 248 7.81 8.46 -7.78
C ALA A 248 8.45 8.54 -9.18
N TYR A 249 7.97 9.46 -10.02
CA TYR A 249 8.54 9.68 -11.34
C TYR A 249 10.00 10.18 -11.26
N SER A 250 10.33 11.04 -10.29
CA SER A 250 11.72 11.43 -10.02
C SER A 250 12.58 10.23 -9.61
N LEU A 251 12.10 9.37 -8.70
CA LEU A 251 12.81 8.15 -8.27
C LEU A 251 13.09 7.22 -9.45
N LYS A 252 12.11 7.07 -10.36
CA LYS A 252 12.27 6.33 -11.63
C LYS A 252 13.36 6.93 -12.51
N MET A 253 13.33 8.25 -12.75
CA MET A 253 14.33 8.93 -13.58
C MET A 253 15.75 8.78 -13.01
N ASP A 254 15.87 8.81 -11.67
CA ASP A 254 17.12 8.61 -10.95
C ASP A 254 17.52 7.13 -10.77
N LYS A 255 16.72 6.20 -11.30
CA LYS A 255 16.92 4.74 -11.20
C LYS A 255 17.12 4.28 -9.75
N LYS A 256 16.35 4.85 -8.82
CA LYS A 256 16.38 4.46 -7.42
C LYS A 256 15.56 3.17 -7.22
N ASP A 257 16.06 2.30 -6.37
CA ASP A 257 15.33 1.13 -5.87
C ASP A 257 14.35 1.52 -4.75
N ALA A 258 13.46 2.46 -5.06
CA ALA A 258 12.51 3.04 -4.13
C ALA A 258 11.23 3.46 -4.86
N CYS A 259 10.13 3.49 -4.12
CA CYS A 259 8.84 3.99 -4.60
C CYS A 259 8.36 5.18 -3.77
N ALA A 260 7.37 5.91 -4.28
CA ALA A 260 6.54 6.76 -3.42
C ALA A 260 5.34 5.96 -2.92
N VAL A 261 4.89 6.24 -1.71
CA VAL A 261 3.70 5.64 -1.11
C VAL A 261 2.81 6.76 -0.65
N THR A 262 1.55 6.74 -1.07
CA THR A 262 0.58 7.75 -0.69
C THR A 262 -0.64 7.12 -0.04
N TYR A 263 -1.07 7.71 1.07
CA TYR A 263 -2.24 7.29 1.83
C TYR A 263 -3.39 8.27 1.65
N PHE A 264 -4.62 7.77 1.63
CA PHE A 264 -5.83 8.58 1.52
C PHE A 264 -7.07 7.78 1.95
N GLY A 265 -8.09 8.44 2.47
CA GLY A 265 -9.38 7.84 2.77
C GLY A 265 -10.28 7.65 1.55
N ASP A 266 -11.33 6.84 1.67
CA ASP A 266 -12.37 6.63 0.65
C ASP A 266 -13.01 7.94 0.18
N GLY A 267 -13.21 8.90 1.09
CA GLY A 267 -13.65 10.25 0.77
C GLY A 267 -12.74 11.00 -0.22
N GLY A 268 -11.42 10.82 -0.07
CA GLY A 268 -10.44 11.46 -0.95
C GLY A 268 -10.46 10.95 -2.38
N THR A 269 -11.11 9.81 -2.64
CA THR A 269 -11.24 9.25 -4.00
C THR A 269 -12.25 9.98 -4.88
N SER A 270 -13.00 10.92 -4.31
CA SER A 270 -13.95 11.76 -5.04
C SER A 270 -13.40 13.16 -5.34
N GLU A 271 -12.18 13.46 -4.89
CA GLU A 271 -11.48 14.70 -5.29
C GLU A 271 -10.90 14.57 -6.71
N GLY A 272 -10.83 15.69 -7.43
CA GLY A 272 -10.26 15.73 -8.78
C GLY A 272 -8.78 15.32 -8.83
N ASP A 273 -8.02 15.60 -7.77
CA ASP A 273 -6.61 15.25 -7.66
C ASP A 273 -6.38 13.73 -7.62
N PHE A 274 -7.36 12.94 -7.13
CA PHE A 274 -7.29 11.48 -7.21
C PHE A 274 -7.32 11.01 -8.68
N HIS A 275 -8.24 11.54 -9.48
CA HIS A 275 -8.31 11.24 -10.92
C HIS A 275 -7.00 11.63 -11.64
N ALA A 276 -6.52 12.84 -11.38
CA ALA A 276 -5.29 13.34 -11.99
C ALA A 276 -4.08 12.46 -11.63
N ALA A 277 -3.94 12.09 -10.36
CA ALA A 277 -2.83 11.27 -9.88
C ALA A 277 -2.83 9.87 -10.49
N LEU A 278 -3.97 9.17 -10.50
CA LEU A 278 -4.04 7.81 -11.04
C LEU A 278 -3.73 7.81 -12.54
N ASN A 279 -4.32 8.72 -13.31
CA ASN A 279 -4.06 8.81 -14.74
C ASN A 279 -2.58 9.15 -15.01
N PHE A 280 -2.02 10.12 -14.30
CA PHE A 280 -0.63 10.52 -14.51
C PHE A 280 0.34 9.39 -14.14
N ALA A 281 0.10 8.67 -13.04
CA ALA A 281 0.93 7.56 -12.63
C ALA A 281 0.92 6.39 -13.62
N ALA A 282 -0.25 6.09 -14.19
CA ALA A 282 -0.39 5.04 -15.19
C ALA A 282 0.33 5.39 -16.49
N VAL A 283 0.09 6.59 -17.04
CA VAL A 283 0.70 7.05 -18.30
C VAL A 283 2.21 7.19 -18.18
N MET A 284 2.69 7.73 -17.05
CA MET A 284 4.13 7.93 -16.84
C MET A 284 4.84 6.68 -16.33
N GLU A 285 4.10 5.61 -16.06
CA GLU A 285 4.63 4.37 -15.51
C GLU A 285 5.47 4.69 -14.26
N ALA A 286 4.85 5.33 -13.27
CA ALA A 286 5.52 5.78 -12.06
C ALA A 286 5.45 4.68 -10.96
N PRO A 287 6.56 4.37 -10.25
CA PRO A 287 6.58 3.41 -9.15
C PRO A 287 5.94 4.03 -7.89
N VAL A 288 4.61 4.05 -7.84
CA VAL A 288 3.83 4.63 -6.73
C VAL A 288 2.81 3.63 -6.19
N LEU A 289 2.72 3.54 -4.87
CA LEU A 289 1.67 2.80 -4.17
C LEU A 289 0.58 3.77 -3.72
N PHE A 290 -0.63 3.55 -4.21
CA PHE A 290 -1.84 4.23 -3.75
C PHE A 290 -2.52 3.36 -2.70
N ILE A 291 -2.46 3.75 -1.43
CA ILE A 291 -3.07 3.01 -0.32
C ILE A 291 -4.33 3.75 0.14
N CYS A 292 -5.48 3.21 -0.25
CA CYS A 292 -6.79 3.75 0.09
C CYS A 292 -7.32 3.11 1.37
N ARG A 293 -7.55 3.91 2.39
CA ARG A 293 -8.23 3.56 3.64
C ARG A 293 -9.73 3.69 3.48
N ASN A 294 -10.41 2.57 3.27
CA ASN A 294 -11.86 2.52 3.19
C ASN A 294 -12.45 2.05 4.53
N ASN A 295 -12.75 2.99 5.41
CA ASN A 295 -13.40 2.74 6.70
C ASN A 295 -14.94 2.91 6.63
N GLY A 296 -15.47 3.15 5.43
CA GLY A 296 -16.90 3.30 5.19
C GLY A 296 -17.45 4.72 5.33
N TRP A 297 -16.65 5.71 5.76
CA TRP A 297 -17.13 7.05 6.10
C TRP A 297 -16.13 8.19 5.79
N ALA A 298 -16.65 9.25 5.19
CA ALA A 298 -16.00 10.56 5.12
C ALA A 298 -16.68 11.55 6.08
N ILE A 299 -16.16 11.64 7.31
CA ILE A 299 -16.72 12.44 8.43
C ILE A 299 -18.11 11.94 8.83
N SER A 300 -19.16 12.32 8.10
CA SER A 300 -20.55 11.92 8.32
C SER A 300 -21.19 11.33 7.06
N THR A 301 -20.46 11.29 5.95
CA THR A 301 -20.94 10.80 4.65
C THR A 301 -20.60 9.32 4.52
N PRO A 302 -21.59 8.41 4.46
CA PRO A 302 -21.33 6.99 4.25
C PRO A 302 -20.87 6.73 2.80
N THR A 303 -20.16 5.63 2.58
CA THR A 303 -19.70 5.23 1.24
C THR A 303 -20.81 5.13 0.18
N SER A 304 -22.06 4.82 0.57
CA SER A 304 -23.22 4.81 -0.33
C SER A 304 -23.54 6.17 -0.95
N ASP A 305 -23.16 7.25 -0.26
CA ASP A 305 -23.28 8.64 -0.71
C ASP A 305 -21.95 9.16 -1.27
N GLN A 306 -20.87 8.38 -1.16
CA GLN A 306 -19.55 8.73 -1.65
C GLN A 306 -19.31 8.24 -3.10
N PHE A 307 -19.65 6.99 -3.40
CA PHE A 307 -19.53 6.39 -4.73
C PHE A 307 -20.47 5.18 -4.91
N ARG A 308 -20.67 4.78 -6.18
CA ARG A 308 -21.50 3.61 -6.55
C ARG A 308 -20.70 2.42 -7.06
N SER A 309 -19.39 2.57 -7.23
CA SER A 309 -18.50 1.50 -7.66
C SER A 309 -18.37 0.43 -6.57
N ASP A 310 -17.95 -0.78 -6.96
CA ASP A 310 -17.50 -1.82 -6.02
C ASP A 310 -16.21 -1.38 -5.31
N GLY A 311 -16.37 -0.50 -4.31
CA GLY A 311 -15.27 0.12 -3.60
C GLY A 311 -14.37 0.94 -4.51
N VAL A 312 -13.15 1.15 -4.04
CA VAL A 312 -12.09 1.88 -4.72
C VAL A 312 -11.24 0.96 -5.59
N VAL A 313 -11.13 -0.34 -5.27
CA VAL A 313 -10.29 -1.30 -5.99
C VAL A 313 -10.59 -1.36 -7.49
N VAL A 314 -11.86 -1.28 -7.90
CA VAL A 314 -12.25 -1.31 -9.32
C VAL A 314 -11.87 -0.04 -10.07
N LYS A 315 -11.66 1.08 -9.37
CA LYS A 315 -11.26 2.35 -10.00
C LYS A 315 -9.88 2.23 -10.64
N GLY A 316 -8.96 1.45 -10.06
CA GLY A 316 -7.64 1.26 -10.66
C GLY A 316 -7.69 0.58 -12.03
N ARG A 317 -8.62 -0.36 -12.25
CA ARG A 317 -8.84 -1.00 -13.56
C ARG A 317 -9.13 0.05 -14.65
N ALA A 318 -9.92 1.09 -14.33
CA ALA A 318 -10.27 2.15 -15.27
C ALA A 318 -9.06 2.98 -15.75
N TYR A 319 -7.97 3.00 -14.98
CA TYR A 319 -6.71 3.69 -15.34
C TYR A 319 -5.61 2.71 -15.78
N GLY A 320 -5.90 1.42 -15.93
CA GLY A 320 -4.87 0.41 -16.24
C GLY A 320 -3.92 0.09 -15.07
N ILE A 321 -4.35 0.34 -13.83
CA ILE A 321 -3.58 0.13 -12.60
C ILE A 321 -3.96 -1.19 -11.95
N ARG A 322 -2.97 -2.04 -11.65
CA ARG A 322 -3.21 -3.27 -10.88
C ARG A 322 -3.68 -2.94 -9.48
N SER A 323 -4.74 -3.61 -9.05
CA SER A 323 -5.45 -3.25 -7.84
C SER A 323 -5.78 -4.47 -7.00
N ILE A 324 -5.71 -4.34 -5.67
CA ILE A 324 -6.06 -5.39 -4.71
C ILE A 324 -6.89 -4.80 -3.57
N ARG A 325 -7.84 -5.58 -3.05
CA ARG A 325 -8.58 -5.29 -1.81
C ARG A 325 -8.02 -6.14 -0.68
N VAL A 326 -7.75 -5.54 0.48
CA VAL A 326 -7.08 -6.17 1.62
C VAL A 326 -7.87 -5.92 2.90
N ASP A 327 -7.89 -6.92 3.79
CA ASP A 327 -8.44 -6.78 5.14
C ASP A 327 -7.49 -5.93 5.99
N GLY A 328 -7.94 -4.72 6.35
CA GLY A 328 -7.16 -3.76 7.11
C GLY A 328 -6.98 -4.12 8.58
N ASN A 329 -7.74 -5.08 9.10
CA ASN A 329 -7.59 -5.59 10.46
C ASN A 329 -6.55 -6.72 10.55
N ASP A 330 -6.10 -7.23 9.40
CA ASP A 330 -5.12 -8.30 9.30
C ASP A 330 -3.72 -7.73 8.98
N ALA A 331 -2.89 -7.61 10.01
CA ALA A 331 -1.54 -7.09 9.89
C ALA A 331 -0.65 -7.92 8.94
N LEU A 332 -0.84 -9.24 8.85
CA LEU A 332 -0.05 -10.08 7.94
C LEU A 332 -0.50 -9.92 6.50
N ALA A 333 -1.81 -9.79 6.27
CA ALA A 333 -2.33 -9.45 4.94
C ALA A 333 -1.82 -8.09 4.47
N MET A 334 -1.87 -7.08 5.36
CA MET A 334 -1.37 -5.74 5.06
C MET A 334 0.13 -5.72 4.75
N TYR A 335 0.95 -6.37 5.58
CA TYR A 335 2.38 -6.49 5.32
C TYR A 335 2.65 -7.16 3.97
N SER A 336 2.02 -8.30 3.71
CA SER A 336 2.24 -9.09 2.49
C SER A 336 1.83 -8.33 1.23
N ALA A 337 0.67 -7.67 1.27
CA ALA A 337 0.15 -6.91 0.14
C ALA A 337 1.06 -5.72 -0.20
N VAL A 338 1.49 -4.96 0.81
CA VAL A 338 2.37 -3.79 0.60
C VAL A 338 3.76 -4.22 0.18
N HIS A 339 4.31 -5.29 0.76
CA HIS A 339 5.61 -5.83 0.38
C HIS A 339 5.63 -6.24 -1.09
N THR A 340 4.65 -7.07 -1.50
CA THR A 340 4.52 -7.53 -2.87
C THR A 340 4.25 -6.37 -3.83
N ALA A 341 3.38 -5.43 -3.44
CA ALA A 341 3.08 -4.25 -4.25
C ALA A 341 4.30 -3.36 -4.45
N ARG A 342 5.12 -3.15 -3.41
CA ARG A 342 6.38 -2.40 -3.49
C ARG A 342 7.33 -3.02 -4.50
N GLU A 343 7.58 -4.33 -4.38
CA GLU A 343 8.48 -5.05 -5.29
C GLU A 343 7.99 -4.96 -6.74
N MET A 344 6.69 -5.19 -6.97
CA MET A 344 6.08 -5.06 -8.30
C MET A 344 6.21 -3.63 -8.85
N ALA A 345 5.87 -2.62 -8.04
CA ALA A 345 5.87 -1.23 -8.48
C ALA A 345 7.26 -0.77 -8.92
N ILE A 346 8.31 -1.16 -8.19
CA ILE A 346 9.69 -0.83 -8.53
C ILE A 346 10.19 -1.66 -9.71
N ARG A 347 9.99 -2.98 -9.71
CA ARG A 347 10.49 -3.86 -10.77
C ARG A 347 9.87 -3.51 -12.13
N GLU A 348 8.59 -3.22 -12.13
CA GLU A 348 7.81 -3.00 -13.36
C GLU A 348 7.62 -1.53 -13.69
N GLN A 349 8.09 -0.64 -12.79
CA GLN A 349 7.93 0.81 -12.91
C GLN A 349 6.45 1.17 -13.16
N ARG A 350 5.55 0.66 -12.32
CA ARG A 350 4.11 0.83 -12.51
C ARG A 350 3.39 1.11 -11.19
N PRO A 351 2.31 1.88 -11.21
CA PRO A 351 1.53 2.12 -10.01
C PRO A 351 0.78 0.87 -9.57
N ILE A 352 0.53 0.76 -8.27
CA ILE A 352 -0.36 -0.24 -7.68
C ILE A 352 -1.37 0.47 -6.77
N LEU A 353 -2.64 0.05 -6.83
CA LEU A 353 -3.70 0.51 -5.95
C LEU A 353 -4.07 -0.57 -4.93
N ILE A 354 -4.07 -0.22 -3.65
CA ILE A 354 -4.44 -1.09 -2.54
C ILE A 354 -5.65 -0.45 -1.85
N GLU A 355 -6.82 -1.06 -1.99
CA GLU A 355 -7.98 -0.73 -1.17
C GLU A 355 -7.91 -1.53 0.13
N VAL A 356 -7.96 -0.85 1.26
CA VAL A 356 -7.89 -1.46 2.58
C VAL A 356 -9.21 -1.25 3.28
N ASN A 357 -9.97 -2.33 3.48
CA ASN A 357 -11.26 -2.30 4.15
C ASN A 357 -11.07 -2.46 5.65
N MET A 358 -11.63 -1.54 6.42
CA MET A 358 -11.51 -1.54 7.88
C MET A 358 -12.89 -1.50 8.52
N MET A 359 -12.99 -2.04 9.74
CA MET A 359 -14.16 -1.91 10.58
C MET A 359 -13.80 -0.93 11.70
N CYS A 360 -14.20 0.34 11.55
CA CYS A 360 -13.99 1.40 12.54
C CYS A 360 -15.19 1.58 13.47
#